data_AF-A5B5Z6-F1
#
_entry.id   AF-A5B5Z6-F1
#
_cell.length_a   1.000
_cell.length_b   1.000
_cell.length_c   1.000
_cell.angle_alpha   90.00
_cell.angle_beta   90.00
_cell.angle_gamma   90.00
#
_symmetry.space_group_name_H-M   'P 1'
#
loop_
_entity.id
_entity.type
_entity.pdbx_description
1 polymer ?
#
loop_
_entity_poly.entity_id
_entity_poly.type
_entity_poly.pdbx_seq_one_letter_code
_entity_poly.pdbx_strand_id
1 'polypeptide(L)'
;MAAVSPNGRFIAAAAFTADVKVWEIVYSKDGSVKEVSNVMQLKGHKSAVTWLCFTPNSEQIITASKDGSIRTWNINVRYHLDEDPKTLKVFPIPLHDSSGSTLLYDRLSISPDGKILAATHGSTLQWLCTETGKVLDTADKAHDGDITCIAWAPEHLPIGDQKSLVLATSSVDKKVKLWVAPPLLTS
;
A
#
# COMPACT_ATOMS: atom_id res chain seq x y z
N MET A 1 -0.23 -9.90 -7.63
CA MET A 1 -0.35 -8.42 -7.56
C MET A 1 0.90 -7.80 -8.14
N ALA A 2 0.78 -6.69 -8.86
CA ALA A 2 1.90 -5.90 -9.34
C ALA A 2 1.57 -4.40 -9.28
N ALA A 3 2.59 -3.56 -9.06
CA ALA A 3 2.48 -2.11 -9.08
C ALA A 3 3.68 -1.50 -9.80
N VAL A 4 3.50 -0.30 -10.34
CA VAL A 4 4.58 0.54 -10.88
C VAL A 4 4.83 1.68 -9.89
N SER A 5 6.10 2.04 -9.67
CA SER A 5 6.44 3.17 -8.82
C SER A 5 5.96 4.50 -9.43
N PRO A 6 5.63 5.52 -8.62
CA PRO A 6 5.16 6.81 -9.11
C PRO A 6 6.10 7.48 -10.13
N ASN A 7 7.42 7.31 -9.96
CA ASN A 7 8.43 7.82 -10.91
C ASN A 7 8.61 6.95 -12.17
N GLY A 8 7.85 5.86 -12.32
CA GLY A 8 7.92 4.96 -13.48
C GLY A 8 9.20 4.12 -13.58
N ARG A 9 10.08 4.15 -12.57
CA ARG A 9 11.37 3.44 -12.60
C ARG A 9 11.27 1.97 -12.23
N PHE A 10 10.37 1.61 -11.31
CA PHE A 10 10.32 0.26 -10.76
C PHE A 10 8.96 -0.40 -10.95
N ILE A 11 8.98 -1.71 -11.16
CA ILE A 11 7.83 -2.59 -11.04
C ILE A 11 8.06 -3.48 -9.83
N ALA A 12 7.06 -3.63 -8.96
CA ALA A 12 7.09 -4.62 -7.89
C ALA A 12 5.96 -5.62 -8.08
N ALA A 13 6.22 -6.91 -7.86
CA ALA A 13 5.20 -7.93 -7.95
C ALA A 13 5.38 -9.03 -6.91
N ALA A 14 4.25 -9.55 -6.46
CA ALA A 14 4.15 -10.72 -5.59
C ALA A 14 3.05 -11.65 -6.10
N ALA A 15 3.33 -12.96 -6.11
CA ALA A 15 2.44 -13.98 -6.67
C ALA A 15 2.12 -15.05 -5.62
N PHE A 16 1.47 -14.65 -4.52
CA PHE A 16 1.19 -15.53 -3.37
C PHE A 16 2.45 -16.17 -2.75
N THR A 17 3.61 -15.60 -3.01
CA THR A 17 4.90 -15.94 -2.40
C THR A 17 5.16 -15.03 -1.20
N ALA A 18 6.04 -15.47 -0.29
CA ALA A 18 6.51 -14.62 0.80
C ALA A 18 7.41 -13.46 0.30
N ASP A 19 8.04 -13.64 -0.85
CA ASP A 19 8.94 -12.64 -1.40
C ASP A 19 8.22 -11.72 -2.39
N VAL A 20 8.67 -10.47 -2.43
CA VAL A 20 8.35 -9.51 -3.49
C VAL A 20 9.55 -9.36 -4.40
N LYS A 21 9.35 -9.50 -5.70
CA LYS A 21 10.38 -9.19 -6.70
C LYS A 21 10.20 -7.76 -7.18
N VAL A 22 11.32 -7.07 -7.40
CA VAL A 22 11.35 -5.71 -7.95
C VAL A 22 12.21 -5.70 -9.21
N TRP A 23 11.70 -5.06 -10.25
CA TRP A 23 12.37 -4.88 -11.53
C TRP A 23 12.57 -3.39 -11.81
N GLU A 24 13.70 -3.04 -12.41
CA GLU A 24 13.93 -1.71 -12.96
C GLU A 24 13.48 -1.67 -14.41
N ILE A 25 12.77 -0.61 -14.78
CA ILE A 25 12.46 -0.26 -16.16
C ILE A 25 13.54 0.72 -16.62
N VAL A 26 14.35 0.29 -17.60
CA VAL A 26 15.37 1.13 -18.22
C VAL A 26 14.80 1.69 -19.52
N TYR A 27 14.79 3.02 -19.63
CA TYR A 27 14.30 3.72 -20.81
C TYR A 27 15.45 4.13 -21.75
N SER A 28 15.17 4.07 -23.05
CA SER A 28 16.01 4.68 -24.09
C SER A 28 15.86 6.21 -24.09
N LYS A 29 16.74 6.90 -24.81
CA LYS A 29 16.68 8.38 -24.95
C LYS A 29 15.39 8.89 -25.58
N ASP A 30 14.71 8.05 -26.37
CA ASP A 30 13.44 8.35 -27.02
C ASP A 30 12.21 8.04 -26.14
N GLY A 31 12.43 7.60 -24.89
CA GLY A 31 11.38 7.25 -23.94
C GLY A 31 10.82 5.84 -24.11
N SER A 32 11.28 5.05 -25.09
CA SER A 32 10.89 3.65 -25.22
C SER A 32 11.50 2.79 -24.11
N VAL A 33 10.79 1.73 -23.69
CA VAL A 33 11.35 0.75 -22.75
C VAL A 33 12.44 -0.05 -23.47
N LYS A 34 13.67 0.07 -22.98
CA LYS A 34 14.85 -0.64 -23.49
C LYS A 34 14.97 -2.03 -22.88
N GLU A 35 14.80 -2.11 -21.56
CA GLU A 35 15.02 -3.32 -20.78
C GLU A 35 14.17 -3.29 -19.51
N VAL A 36 13.77 -4.47 -19.03
CA VAL A 36 13.21 -4.67 -17.70
C VAL A 36 13.96 -5.81 -17.03
N SER A 37 14.73 -5.52 -15.99
CA SER A 37 15.59 -6.50 -15.32
C SER A 37 15.25 -6.61 -13.84
N ASN A 38 15.34 -7.82 -13.29
CA ASN A 38 15.13 -8.02 -11.85
C ASN A 38 16.35 -7.47 -11.10
N VAL A 39 16.11 -6.54 -10.18
CA VAL A 39 17.18 -5.79 -9.49
C VAL A 39 17.17 -5.99 -7.97
N MET A 40 16.02 -6.34 -7.39
CA MET A 40 15.89 -6.55 -5.95
C MET A 40 14.89 -7.66 -5.63
N GLN A 41 15.07 -8.29 -4.47
CA GLN A 41 14.12 -9.21 -3.87
C GLN A 41 13.91 -8.84 -2.41
N LEU A 42 12.66 -8.52 -2.04
CA LEU A 42 12.29 -8.18 -0.67
C LEU A 42 11.95 -9.49 0.06
N LYS A 43 12.85 -9.91 0.96
CA LYS A 43 12.71 -11.15 1.75
C LYS A 43 12.44 -10.82 3.20
N GLY A 44 11.54 -11.58 3.84
CA GLY A 44 11.35 -11.50 5.29
C GLY A 44 9.93 -11.79 5.78
N HIS A 45 8.91 -11.69 4.91
CA HIS A 45 7.60 -12.25 5.25
C HIS A 45 7.69 -13.77 5.43
N LYS A 46 6.82 -14.31 6.28
CA LYS A 46 6.77 -15.76 6.58
C LYS A 46 5.68 -16.49 5.80
N SER A 47 4.85 -15.75 5.08
CA SER A 47 3.73 -16.27 4.30
C SER A 47 3.42 -15.34 3.13
N ALA A 48 2.47 -15.76 2.29
CA ALA A 48 2.11 -15.09 1.05
C ALA A 48 1.82 -13.59 1.25
N VAL A 49 2.49 -12.74 0.47
CA VAL A 49 2.14 -11.31 0.33
C VAL A 49 0.79 -11.22 -0.37
N THR A 50 -0.18 -10.58 0.28
CA THR A 50 -1.55 -10.40 -0.22
C THR A 50 -1.68 -9.16 -1.08
N TRP A 51 -0.98 -8.08 -0.72
CA TRP A 51 -0.98 -6.83 -1.46
C TRP A 51 0.30 -6.02 -1.27
N LEU A 52 0.56 -5.08 -2.18
CA LEU A 52 1.67 -4.13 -2.09
C LEU A 52 1.32 -2.78 -2.73
N CYS A 53 2.01 -1.72 -2.30
CA CYS A 53 2.00 -0.41 -2.95
C CYS A 53 3.36 0.30 -2.79
N PHE A 54 3.68 1.22 -3.69
CA PHE A 54 4.83 2.11 -3.56
C PHE A 54 4.46 3.35 -2.75
N THR A 55 5.42 3.89 -2.00
CA THR A 55 5.27 5.23 -1.42
C THR A 55 5.34 6.32 -2.51
N PRO A 56 4.76 7.51 -2.29
CA PRO A 56 4.74 8.59 -3.28
C PRO A 56 6.14 9.01 -3.77
N ASN A 57 7.15 8.96 -2.89
CA ASN A 57 8.54 9.27 -3.23
C ASN A 57 9.25 8.17 -4.05
N SER A 58 8.62 7.03 -4.31
CA SER A 58 9.19 5.88 -5.04
C SER A 58 10.42 5.22 -4.38
N GLU A 59 10.68 5.52 -3.11
CA GLU A 59 11.85 5.01 -2.37
C GLU A 59 11.51 3.83 -1.45
N GLN A 60 10.23 3.56 -1.23
CA GLN A 60 9.78 2.49 -0.36
C GLN A 60 8.61 1.71 -0.98
N ILE A 61 8.49 0.46 -0.53
CA ILE A 61 7.34 -0.40 -0.82
C ILE A 61 6.69 -0.75 0.52
N ILE A 62 5.36 -0.75 0.57
CA ILE A 62 4.57 -1.27 1.69
C ILE A 62 3.89 -2.55 1.24
N THR A 63 3.97 -3.60 2.05
CA THR A 63 3.38 -4.92 1.78
C THR A 63 2.49 -5.37 2.93
N ALA A 64 1.40 -6.07 2.63
CA ALA A 64 0.62 -6.85 3.60
C ALA A 64 0.77 -8.34 3.29
N SER A 65 0.73 -9.19 4.31
CA SER A 65 0.93 -10.63 4.16
C SER A 65 -0.02 -11.45 5.03
N LYS A 66 -0.23 -12.70 4.58
CA LYS A 66 -0.88 -13.76 5.36
C LYS A 66 -0.14 -14.13 6.65
N ASP A 67 1.09 -13.63 6.85
CA ASP A 67 1.80 -13.78 8.12
C ASP A 67 1.31 -12.82 9.22
N GLY A 68 0.27 -12.04 8.93
CA GLY A 68 -0.35 -11.11 9.87
C GLY A 68 0.41 -9.79 10.02
N SER A 69 1.39 -9.50 9.15
CA SER A 69 2.18 -8.28 9.22
C SER A 69 2.05 -7.38 8.00
N ILE A 70 2.24 -6.09 8.26
CA ILE A 70 2.52 -5.05 7.27
C ILE A 70 4.01 -4.73 7.37
N ARG A 71 4.70 -4.65 6.24
CA ARG A 71 6.11 -4.27 6.19
C ARG A 71 6.34 -3.08 5.29
N THR A 72 7.24 -2.19 5.72
CA THR A 72 7.78 -1.11 4.88
C THR A 72 9.22 -1.45 4.53
N TRP A 73 9.55 -1.38 3.26
CA TRP A 73 10.85 -1.74 2.71
C TRP A 73 11.52 -0.50 2.14
N ASN A 74 12.78 -0.26 2.47
CA ASN A 74 13.63 0.67 1.74
C ASN A 74 14.11 0.00 0.44
N ILE A 75 13.80 0.62 -0.69
CA ILE A 75 14.30 0.22 -2.01
C ILE A 75 15.21 1.29 -2.63
N ASN A 76 15.42 2.42 -1.95
CA ASN A 76 16.42 3.41 -2.33
C ASN A 76 17.81 2.94 -1.85
N VAL A 77 18.32 1.92 -2.54
CA VAL A 77 19.61 1.28 -2.27
C VAL A 77 20.44 1.24 -3.55
N ARG A 78 21.76 1.14 -3.40
CA ARG A 78 22.68 0.96 -4.53
C ARG A 78 22.74 -0.51 -4.93
N TYR A 79 21.64 -1.06 -5.45
CA TYR A 79 21.56 -2.48 -5.83
C TYR A 79 22.58 -2.88 -6.91
N HIS A 80 23.07 -1.95 -7.74
CA HIS A 80 24.18 -2.21 -8.66
C HIS A 80 25.54 -2.41 -7.97
N LEU A 81 25.64 -2.08 -6.69
CA LEU A 81 26.80 -2.32 -5.83
C LEU A 81 26.48 -3.41 -4.78
N ASP A 82 25.53 -4.30 -5.09
CA ASP A 82 25.07 -5.39 -4.24
C ASP A 82 24.54 -4.93 -2.86
N GLU A 83 24.02 -3.69 -2.76
CA GLU A 83 23.33 -3.24 -1.56
C GLU A 83 21.90 -3.81 -1.51
N ASP A 84 21.63 -4.64 -0.50
CA ASP A 84 20.32 -5.25 -0.30
C ASP A 84 19.25 -4.22 0.18
N PRO A 85 17.99 -4.36 -0.28
CA PRO A 85 16.87 -3.63 0.29
C PRO A 85 16.66 -4.02 1.76
N LYS A 86 16.23 -3.06 2.59
CA LYS A 86 16.12 -3.26 4.04
C LYS A 86 14.67 -3.13 4.49
N THR A 87 14.22 -4.01 5.39
CA THR A 87 12.96 -3.76 6.11
C THR A 87 13.16 -2.58 7.07
N LEU A 88 12.40 -1.51 6.87
CA LEU A 88 12.41 -0.34 7.76
C LEU A 88 11.46 -0.55 8.94
N LYS A 89 10.27 -1.10 8.68
CA LYS A 89 9.19 -1.21 9.66
C LYS A 89 8.44 -2.52 9.51
N VAL A 90 7.99 -3.04 10.63
CA VAL A 90 7.11 -4.22 10.72
C VAL A 90 6.03 -3.91 11.75
N PHE A 91 4.78 -3.92 11.32
CA PHE A 91 3.62 -3.75 12.18
C PHE A 91 2.73 -4.99 12.09
N PRO A 92 2.11 -5.45 13.18
CA PRO A 92 1.02 -6.41 13.08
C PRO A 92 -0.17 -5.75 12.39
N ILE A 93 -0.94 -6.52 11.62
CA ILE A 93 -2.24 -6.06 11.12
C ILE A 93 -3.18 -5.91 12.33
N PRO A 94 -3.71 -4.71 12.61
CA PRO A 94 -4.50 -4.44 13.82
C PRO A 94 -5.97 -4.86 13.71
N LEU A 95 -6.38 -5.47 12.59
CA LEU A 95 -7.75 -5.92 12.37
C LEU A 95 -7.92 -7.36 12.84
N HIS A 96 -8.89 -7.58 13.73
CA HIS A 96 -9.18 -8.89 14.31
C HIS A 96 -10.68 -9.18 14.25
N ASP A 97 -11.04 -10.46 14.12
CA ASP A 97 -12.42 -10.91 14.30
C ASP A 97 -12.80 -11.02 15.79
N SER A 98 -14.04 -11.43 16.07
CA SER A 98 -14.54 -11.61 17.44
C SER A 98 -13.80 -12.68 18.24
N SER A 99 -13.05 -13.57 17.58
CA SER A 99 -12.21 -14.58 18.24
C SER A 99 -10.79 -14.08 18.52
N GLY A 100 -10.44 -12.88 18.06
CA GLY A 100 -9.09 -12.31 18.12
C GLY A 100 -8.19 -12.74 16.96
N SER A 101 -8.70 -13.49 15.99
CA SER A 101 -7.92 -13.92 14.82
C SER A 101 -7.68 -12.74 13.88
N THR A 102 -6.44 -12.56 13.44
CA THR A 102 -6.08 -11.48 12.51
C THR A 102 -6.77 -11.64 11.17
N LEU A 103 -7.49 -10.61 10.76
CA LEU A 103 -8.11 -10.49 9.44
C LEU A 103 -7.10 -9.87 8.46
N LEU A 104 -6.91 -10.53 7.32
CA LEU A 104 -5.85 -10.20 6.38
C LEU A 104 -6.28 -9.09 5.43
N TYR A 105 -5.43 -8.09 5.23
CA TYR A 105 -5.72 -7.04 4.24
C TYR A 105 -5.62 -7.55 2.82
N ASP A 106 -6.64 -7.21 2.02
CA ASP A 106 -6.77 -7.58 0.62
C ASP A 106 -6.43 -6.43 -0.35
N ARG A 107 -6.53 -5.15 0.05
CA ARG A 107 -5.98 -3.98 -0.66
C ARG A 107 -5.18 -3.10 0.29
N LEU A 108 -4.18 -2.43 -0.28
CA LEU A 108 -3.50 -1.28 0.33
C LEU A 108 -3.44 -0.14 -0.69
N SER A 109 -3.58 1.09 -0.21
CA SER A 109 -3.33 2.30 -0.99
C SER A 109 -2.84 3.42 -0.09
N ILE A 110 -1.70 4.00 -0.42
CA ILE A 110 -1.09 5.09 0.35
C ILE A 110 -1.55 6.44 -0.19
N SER A 111 -1.83 7.35 0.73
CA SER A 111 -2.17 8.73 0.41
C SER A 111 -1.04 9.46 -0.33
N PRO A 112 -1.36 10.50 -1.15
CA PRO A 112 -0.37 11.25 -1.92
C PRO A 112 0.74 11.90 -1.08
N ASP A 113 0.44 12.26 0.17
CA ASP A 113 1.43 12.82 1.10
C ASP A 113 2.27 11.76 1.85
N GLY A 114 1.94 10.47 1.65
CA GLY A 114 2.64 9.33 2.23
C GLY A 114 2.27 9.01 3.68
N LYS A 115 1.39 9.78 4.33
CA LYS A 115 1.22 9.71 5.80
C LYS A 115 0.12 8.76 6.26
N ILE A 116 -0.86 8.51 5.39
CA ILE A 116 -2.00 7.64 5.67
C ILE A 116 -2.00 6.46 4.70
N LEU A 117 -2.09 5.25 5.25
CA LEU A 117 -2.29 4.01 4.52
C LEU A 117 -3.76 3.60 4.65
N ALA A 118 -4.50 3.54 3.53
CA ALA A 118 -5.80 2.91 3.49
C ALA A 118 -5.64 1.40 3.24
N ALA A 119 -6.34 0.58 4.01
CA ALA A 119 -6.31 -0.87 3.91
C ALA A 119 -7.72 -1.46 4.00
N THR A 120 -7.99 -2.55 3.29
CA THR A 120 -9.32 -3.19 3.28
C THR A 120 -9.27 -4.66 3.64
N HIS A 121 -10.36 -5.14 4.21
CA HIS A 121 -10.66 -6.57 4.37
C HIS A 121 -12.16 -6.77 4.13
N GLY A 122 -12.53 -7.43 3.02
CA GLY A 122 -13.94 -7.61 2.67
C GLY A 122 -14.65 -6.27 2.53
N SER A 123 -15.64 -6.00 3.38
CA SER A 123 -16.40 -4.73 3.39
C SER A 123 -15.85 -3.67 4.34
N THR A 124 -14.78 -3.99 5.09
CA THR A 124 -14.16 -3.09 6.06
C THR A 124 -13.05 -2.26 5.41
N LEU A 125 -12.99 -0.98 5.78
CA LEU A 125 -11.94 -0.03 5.40
C LEU A 125 -11.29 0.52 6.67
N GLN A 126 -9.96 0.51 6.73
CA GLN A 126 -9.18 1.13 7.81
C GLN A 126 -8.20 2.15 7.25
N TRP A 127 -7.99 3.22 8.01
CA TRP A 127 -6.90 4.17 7.79
C TRP A 127 -5.87 3.98 8.88
N LEU A 128 -4.61 3.81 8.49
CA LEU A 128 -3.49 3.65 9.40
C LEU A 128 -2.49 4.79 9.19
N CYS A 129 -1.84 5.21 10.29
CA CYS A 129 -0.67 6.08 10.21
C CYS A 129 0.51 5.29 9.63
N THR A 130 1.00 5.68 8.45
CA THR A 130 2.13 5.00 7.79
C THR A 130 3.38 4.98 8.68
N GLU A 131 3.55 6.01 9.52
CA GLU A 131 4.72 6.12 10.37
C GLU A 131 4.73 5.07 11.49
N THR A 132 3.57 4.81 12.09
CA THR A 132 3.46 4.07 13.36
C THR A 132 2.65 2.77 13.27
N GLY A 133 1.94 2.53 12.18
CA GLY A 133 1.00 1.42 12.04
C GLY A 133 -0.25 1.53 12.90
N LYS A 134 -0.44 2.64 13.65
CA LYS A 134 -1.65 2.86 14.46
C LYS A 134 -2.86 3.10 13.57
N VAL A 135 -3.99 2.51 13.95
CA VAL A 135 -5.31 2.79 13.34
C VAL A 135 -5.71 4.22 13.68
N LEU A 136 -6.01 5.00 12.64
CA LEU A 136 -6.54 6.35 12.74
C LEU A 136 -8.07 6.33 12.78
N ASP A 137 -8.68 5.49 11.94
CA ASP A 137 -10.13 5.29 11.89
C ASP A 137 -10.48 3.94 11.23
N THR A 138 -11.71 3.47 11.46
CA THR A 138 -12.25 2.23 10.88
C THR A 138 -13.70 2.42 10.46
N ALA A 139 -14.01 2.04 9.22
CA ALA A 139 -15.36 1.86 8.72
C ALA A 139 -15.65 0.36 8.56
N ASP A 140 -16.19 -0.27 9.60
CA ASP A 140 -16.42 -1.73 9.68
C ASP A 140 -17.32 -2.26 8.56
N LYS A 141 -18.33 -1.47 8.18
CA LYS A 141 -19.24 -1.73 7.06
C LYS A 141 -19.20 -0.57 6.07
N ALA A 142 -18.00 -0.32 5.53
CA ALA A 142 -17.84 0.71 4.52
C ALA A 142 -18.76 0.45 3.31
N HIS A 143 -19.02 -0.81 2.97
CA HIS A 143 -19.98 -1.23 1.93
C HIS A 143 -20.86 -2.41 2.39
N ASP A 144 -21.95 -2.66 1.66
CA ASP A 144 -22.85 -3.81 1.92
C ASP A 144 -22.31 -5.11 1.28
N GLY A 145 -21.11 -5.04 0.70
CA GLY A 145 -20.38 -6.16 0.10
C GLY A 145 -18.89 -5.82 -0.05
N ASP A 146 -18.10 -6.79 -0.49
CA ASP A 146 -16.65 -6.68 -0.59
C ASP A 146 -16.19 -5.48 -1.43
N ILE A 147 -15.23 -4.75 -0.88
CA ILE A 147 -14.53 -3.67 -1.56
C ILE A 147 -13.64 -4.28 -2.64
N THR A 148 -13.82 -3.80 -3.86
CA THR A 148 -13.13 -4.30 -5.04
C THR A 148 -11.94 -3.45 -5.43
N CYS A 149 -11.97 -2.15 -5.11
CA CYS A 149 -10.89 -1.22 -5.40
C CYS A 149 -10.93 -0.02 -4.43
N ILE A 150 -9.76 0.55 -4.19
CA ILE A 150 -9.57 1.79 -3.44
C ILE A 150 -8.59 2.69 -4.19
N ALA A 151 -8.86 3.99 -4.26
CA ALA A 151 -8.00 4.96 -4.93
C ALA A 151 -8.05 6.32 -4.23
N TRP A 152 -6.88 6.88 -3.91
CA TRP A 152 -6.78 8.24 -3.39
C TRP A 152 -6.92 9.25 -4.52
N ALA A 153 -7.56 10.39 -4.24
CA ALA A 153 -7.40 11.57 -5.06
C ALA A 153 -5.90 11.95 -5.11
N PRO A 154 -5.35 12.34 -6.27
CA PRO A 154 -3.92 12.61 -6.42
C PRO A 154 -3.47 13.87 -5.67
N GLU A 155 -4.41 14.75 -5.36
CA GLU A 155 -4.19 16.00 -4.62
C GLU A 155 -5.26 16.18 -3.55
N HIS A 156 -5.04 17.12 -2.64
CA HIS A 156 -6.06 17.51 -1.68
C HIS A 156 -7.23 18.18 -2.41
N LEU A 157 -8.44 17.71 -2.13
CA LEU A 157 -9.66 18.29 -2.69
C LEU A 157 -10.25 19.34 -1.76
N PRO A 158 -10.83 20.43 -2.29
CA PRO A 158 -11.55 21.40 -1.50
C PRO A 158 -12.86 20.79 -0.98
N ILE A 159 -13.04 20.75 0.34
CA ILE A 159 -14.25 20.33 1.03
C ILE A 159 -14.62 21.44 2.02
N GLY A 160 -15.62 22.25 1.64
CA GLY A 160 -15.89 23.51 2.32
C GLY A 160 -14.67 24.44 2.22
N ASP A 161 -14.26 25.00 3.36
CA ASP A 161 -13.10 25.90 3.45
C ASP A 161 -11.76 25.16 3.65
N GLN A 162 -11.77 23.82 3.67
CA GLN A 162 -10.58 23.01 3.94
C GLN A 162 -10.13 22.19 2.73
N LYS A 163 -8.83 21.88 2.69
CA LYS A 163 -8.23 20.97 1.70
C LYS A 163 -7.99 19.60 2.33
N SER A 164 -8.70 18.60 1.85
CA SER A 164 -8.71 17.27 2.47
C SER A 164 -8.24 16.17 1.52
N LEU A 165 -7.60 15.16 2.09
CA LEU A 165 -7.33 13.91 1.40
C LEU A 165 -8.64 13.14 1.25
N VAL A 166 -8.93 12.70 0.03
CA VAL A 166 -10.16 11.96 -0.29
C VAL A 166 -9.81 10.61 -0.88
N LEU A 167 -10.43 9.55 -0.34
CA LEU A 167 -10.34 8.20 -0.86
C LEU A 167 -11.66 7.82 -1.53
N ALA A 168 -11.60 7.20 -2.70
CA ALA A 168 -12.73 6.53 -3.34
C ALA A 168 -12.65 5.02 -3.11
N THR A 169 -13.79 4.38 -2.83
CA THR A 169 -13.94 2.93 -2.76
C THR A 169 -15.02 2.44 -3.70
N SER A 170 -14.80 1.32 -4.38
CA SER A 170 -15.81 0.61 -5.17
C SER A 170 -16.10 -0.76 -4.55
N SER A 171 -17.32 -1.27 -4.69
CA SER A 171 -17.71 -2.56 -4.11
C SER A 171 -18.61 -3.37 -5.05
N VAL A 172 -18.67 -4.67 -4.80
CA VAL A 172 -19.65 -5.60 -5.42
C VAL A 172 -21.10 -5.20 -5.14
N ASP A 173 -21.34 -4.35 -4.12
CA ASP A 173 -22.66 -3.77 -3.82
C ASP A 173 -23.16 -2.76 -4.86
N LYS A 174 -22.40 -2.57 -5.95
CA LYS A 174 -22.67 -1.67 -7.08
C LYS A 174 -22.59 -0.18 -6.73
N LYS A 175 -21.96 0.19 -5.61
CA LYS A 175 -21.76 1.57 -5.19
C LYS A 175 -20.28 1.97 -5.26
N VAL A 176 -20.08 3.26 -5.48
CA VAL A 176 -18.82 3.96 -5.20
C VAL A 176 -19.07 4.91 -4.05
N LYS A 177 -18.18 4.93 -3.05
CA LYS A 177 -18.24 5.87 -1.92
C LYS A 177 -16.97 6.71 -1.86
N LEU A 178 -17.12 7.94 -1.39
CA LEU A 178 -16.02 8.88 -1.17
C LEU A 178 -15.87 9.12 0.33
N TRP A 179 -14.63 9.19 0.78
CA TRP A 179 -14.27 9.29 2.19
C TRP A 179 -13.28 10.41 2.38
N VAL A 180 -13.56 11.29 3.33
CA VAL A 180 -12.55 12.23 3.83
C VAL A 180 -11.64 11.47 4.79
N ALA A 181 -10.32 11.53 4.57
CA ALA A 181 -9.38 10.87 5.46
C ALA A 181 -9.49 11.41 6.89
N PRO A 182 -9.35 10.57 7.91
CA PRO A 182 -9.23 11.04 9.28
C PRO A 182 -7.96 11.88 9.44
N PRO A 183 -7.95 12.88 10.35
CA PRO A 183 -6.75 13.63 10.64
C PRO A 183 -5.69 12.72 11.27
N LEU A 184 -4.42 13.04 11.03
CA LEU A 184 -3.34 12.45 11.82
C LEU A 184 -3.47 13.01 13.24
N LEU A 185 -3.71 12.14 14.23
CA LEU A 185 -3.68 12.54 15.63
C LEU A 185 -2.28 13.09 15.94
N THR A 186 -2.15 14.39 16.14
CA THR A 186 -0.95 14.97 16.74
C THR A 186 -0.93 14.53 18.20
N SER A 187 0.12 13.80 18.59
CA SER A 187 0.39 13.39 19.97
C SER A 187 0.25 14.53 20.96
#